data_AF-A0A818KFK8-F1
#
_entry.id   AF-A0A818KFK8-F1
#
_cell.length_a   1.000
_cell.length_b   1.000
_cell.length_c   1.000
_cell.angle_alpha   90.00
_cell.angle_beta   90.00
_cell.angle_gamma   90.00
#
_symmetry.space_group_name_H-M   'P 1'
#
loop_
_entity.id
_entity.type
_entity.pdbx_description
1 polymer ?
#
loop_
_entity_poly.entity_id
_entity_poly.type
_entity_poly.pdbx_seq_one_letter_code
_entity_poly.pdbx_strand_id
1 'polypeptide(L)'
;MVTINNDDNYENENILVIDKIKLLFDRYNQKKIKQKYLKRKLTSYAKTSGFINNIYRKQAWNLLVHTSSDEYTTDINQIESHQYYEQIKLDVIRTLKRFPPNYSDSERSELQDELILIITKILIKHEELHYYQGYHDISLTFLLVLGEDLCLPVIDSITMSHLK
;
A
#
# COMPACT_ATOMS: atom_id res chain seq x y z
N MET A 1 20.33 23.82 -32.42
CA MET A 1 20.79 23.00 -31.29
C MET A 1 19.59 22.24 -30.79
N VAL A 2 19.60 20.92 -30.96
CA VAL A 2 18.43 20.04 -30.87
C VAL A 2 18.24 19.62 -29.40
N THR A 3 17.15 20.06 -28.76
CA THR A 3 16.63 19.54 -27.48
C THR A 3 15.74 18.32 -27.76
N ILE A 4 16.37 17.22 -28.15
CA ILE A 4 15.76 15.89 -28.18
C ILE A 4 16.72 15.04 -27.34
N ASN A 5 16.21 14.22 -26.42
CA ASN A 5 16.86 13.02 -25.81
C ASN A 5 16.74 12.86 -24.28
N ASN A 6 16.19 13.78 -23.50
CA ASN A 6 16.05 13.55 -22.05
C ASN A 6 14.76 12.80 -21.67
N ASP A 7 13.61 13.21 -22.22
CA ASP A 7 12.33 12.57 -21.91
C ASP A 7 12.22 11.18 -22.56
N ASP A 8 12.65 11.06 -23.82
CA ASP A 8 12.68 9.76 -24.53
C ASP A 8 13.60 8.75 -23.82
N ASN A 9 14.73 9.20 -23.29
CA ASN A 9 15.67 8.30 -22.60
C ASN A 9 15.10 7.84 -21.25
N TYR A 10 14.44 8.73 -20.50
CA TYR A 10 13.78 8.38 -19.24
C TYR A 10 12.60 7.41 -19.45
N GLU A 11 11.80 7.62 -20.48
CA GLU A 11 10.69 6.72 -20.82
C GLU A 11 11.20 5.33 -21.24
N ASN A 12 12.26 5.27 -22.05
CA ASN A 12 12.93 4.03 -22.43
C ASN A 12 13.53 3.27 -21.24
N GLU A 13 14.17 3.98 -20.29
CA GLU A 13 14.68 3.38 -19.06
C GLU A 13 13.57 2.78 -18.20
N ASN A 14 12.43 3.48 -18.09
CA ASN A 14 11.26 3.01 -17.34
C ASN A 14 10.65 1.74 -17.96
N ILE A 15 10.50 1.70 -19.28
CA ILE A 15 10.01 0.52 -20.01
C ILE A 15 10.93 -0.67 -19.73
N LEU A 16 12.25 -0.47 -19.79
CA LEU A 16 13.22 -1.52 -19.54
C LEU A 16 13.16 -2.05 -18.09
N VAL A 17 12.92 -1.20 -17.10
CA VAL A 17 12.75 -1.62 -15.70
C VAL A 17 11.44 -2.42 -15.53
N ILE A 18 10.34 -1.97 -16.14
CA ILE A 18 9.06 -2.68 -16.13
C ILE A 18 9.22 -4.10 -16.70
N ASP A 19 9.86 -4.25 -17.85
CA ASP A 19 10.04 -5.55 -18.50
C ASP A 19 10.90 -6.51 -17.66
N LYS A 20 11.94 -5.99 -17.01
CA LYS A 20 12.76 -6.78 -16.09
C LYS A 20 11.99 -7.26 -14.88
N ILE A 21 11.14 -6.41 -14.29
CA ILE A 21 10.30 -6.79 -13.14
C ILE A 21 9.25 -7.81 -13.56
N LYS A 22 8.60 -7.61 -14.72
CA LYS A 22 7.66 -8.56 -15.31
C LYS A 22 8.29 -9.94 -15.46
N LEU A 23 9.47 -10.01 -16.09
CA LEU A 23 10.19 -11.26 -16.30
C LEU A 23 10.54 -11.95 -14.98
N LEU A 24 10.87 -11.20 -13.92
CA LEU A 24 11.12 -11.77 -12.60
C LEU A 24 9.88 -12.43 -12.01
N PHE A 25 8.73 -11.75 -12.05
CA PHE A 25 7.47 -12.33 -11.58
C PHE A 25 7.03 -13.53 -12.43
N ASP A 26 7.15 -13.46 -13.75
CA ASP A 26 6.84 -14.58 -14.65
C ASP A 26 7.69 -15.82 -14.32
N ARG A 27 9.00 -15.65 -14.13
CA ARG A 27 9.89 -16.75 -13.73
C ARG A 27 9.56 -17.29 -12.35
N TYR A 28 9.12 -16.45 -11.42
CA TYR A 28 8.69 -16.90 -10.11
C TYR A 28 7.39 -17.71 -10.16
N ASN A 29 6.39 -17.21 -10.89
CA ASN A 29 5.10 -17.89 -11.10
C ASN A 29 5.28 -19.23 -11.81
N GLN A 30 6.23 -19.31 -12.74
CA GLN A 30 6.66 -20.56 -13.41
C GLN A 30 7.55 -21.46 -12.54
N LYS A 31 7.76 -21.13 -11.25
CA LYS A 31 8.63 -21.85 -10.30
C LYS A 31 10.09 -21.99 -10.75
N LYS A 32 10.55 -21.14 -11.68
CA LYS A 32 11.93 -21.14 -12.21
C LYS A 32 12.93 -20.43 -11.30
N ILE A 33 12.46 -19.60 -10.36
CA ILE A 33 13.30 -18.94 -9.35
C ILE A 33 12.69 -19.07 -7.96
N LYS A 34 13.52 -19.06 -6.91
CA LYS A 34 13.07 -19.11 -5.52
C LYS A 34 12.60 -17.72 -5.04
N GLN A 35 11.62 -17.70 -4.15
CA GLN A 35 11.09 -16.45 -3.55
C GLN A 35 12.20 -15.60 -2.89
N LYS A 36 13.18 -16.21 -2.21
CA LYS A 36 14.33 -15.52 -1.62
C LYS A 36 15.14 -14.72 -2.66
N TYR A 37 15.31 -15.26 -3.87
CA TYR A 37 16.00 -14.57 -4.96
C TYR A 37 15.14 -13.41 -5.49
N LEU A 38 13.84 -13.65 -5.68
CA LEU A 38 12.91 -12.62 -6.12
C LEU A 38 12.89 -11.43 -5.14
N LYS A 39 12.69 -11.68 -3.84
CA LYS A 39 12.71 -10.64 -2.80
C LYS A 39 13.99 -9.80 -2.87
N ARG A 40 15.17 -10.45 -2.94
CA ARG A 40 16.47 -9.74 -3.08
C ARG A 40 16.53 -8.81 -4.30
N LYS A 41 16.02 -9.26 -5.46
CA LYS A 41 16.00 -8.42 -6.66
C LYS A 41 15.02 -7.27 -6.55
N LEU A 42 13.81 -7.51 -6.03
CA LEU A 42 12.80 -6.47 -5.81
C LEU A 42 13.30 -5.41 -4.82
N THR A 43 13.98 -5.81 -3.73
CA THR A 43 14.60 -4.85 -2.80
C THR A 43 15.66 -3.99 -3.48
N SER A 44 16.43 -4.54 -4.43
CA SER A 44 17.41 -3.76 -5.18
C SER A 44 16.74 -2.74 -6.11
N TYR A 45 15.68 -3.13 -6.82
CA TYR A 45 14.88 -2.19 -7.62
C TYR A 45 14.27 -1.09 -6.74
N ALA A 46 13.65 -1.44 -5.61
CA ALA A 46 13.07 -0.49 -4.67
C ALA A 46 14.06 0.60 -4.21
N LYS A 47 15.35 0.25 -4.06
CA LYS A 47 16.41 1.19 -3.64
C LYS A 47 17.01 2.02 -4.77
N THR A 48 16.83 1.64 -6.02
CA THR A 48 17.53 2.25 -7.16
C THR A 48 16.58 3.00 -8.07
N SER A 49 15.64 2.28 -8.68
CA SER A 49 14.69 2.81 -9.67
C SER A 49 13.26 2.87 -9.14
N GLY A 50 12.99 2.24 -7.99
CA GLY A 50 11.65 2.08 -7.46
C GLY A 50 10.81 1.09 -8.27
N PHE A 51 9.50 1.17 -8.08
CA PHE A 51 8.51 0.45 -8.86
C PHE A 51 7.68 1.49 -9.62
N ILE A 52 7.60 1.36 -10.94
CA ILE A 52 7.06 2.41 -11.81
C ILE A 52 5.53 2.47 -11.76
N ASN A 53 4.86 1.31 -11.68
CA ASN A 53 3.39 1.23 -11.67
C ASN A 53 2.84 0.49 -10.44
N ASN A 54 1.54 0.71 -10.17
CA ASN A 54 0.85 0.08 -9.03
C ASN A 54 0.72 -1.44 -9.18
N ILE A 55 0.69 -1.97 -10.41
CA ILE A 55 0.63 -3.42 -10.66
C ILE A 55 1.81 -4.13 -9.99
N TYR A 56 3.03 -3.63 -10.19
CA TYR A 56 4.22 -4.21 -9.58
C TYR A 56 4.43 -3.78 -8.13
N ARG A 57 4.00 -2.57 -7.73
CA ARG A 57 3.99 -2.20 -6.31
C ARG A 57 3.12 -3.17 -5.51
N LYS A 58 1.90 -3.47 -5.98
CA LYS A 58 0.98 -4.39 -5.31
C LYS A 58 1.59 -5.77 -5.08
N GLN A 59 2.19 -6.35 -6.12
CA GLN A 59 2.86 -7.65 -6.01
C GLN A 59 4.12 -7.57 -5.14
N ALA A 60 4.95 -6.54 -5.31
CA ALA A 60 6.22 -6.42 -4.60
C ALA A 60 6.01 -6.11 -3.11
N TRP A 61 5.13 -5.18 -2.75
CA TRP A 61 4.87 -4.78 -1.37
C TRP A 61 4.28 -5.95 -0.58
N ASN A 62 3.28 -6.64 -1.14
CA ASN A 62 2.72 -7.85 -0.52
C ASN A 62 3.77 -8.95 -0.30
N LEU A 63 4.76 -9.06 -1.18
CA LEU A 63 5.83 -10.05 -1.05
C LEU A 63 6.93 -9.62 -0.07
N LEU A 64 7.27 -8.33 -0.05
CA LEU A 64 8.38 -7.78 0.74
C LEU A 64 7.97 -7.62 2.21
N VAL A 65 6.72 -7.30 2.48
CA VAL A 65 6.15 -7.26 3.82
C VAL A 65 5.82 -8.69 4.26
N HIS A 66 6.18 -9.04 5.49
CA HIS A 66 5.83 -10.35 6.06
C HIS A 66 4.48 -10.20 6.75
N THR A 67 3.41 -10.50 6.02
CA THR A 67 2.05 -10.44 6.57
C THR A 67 1.73 -11.70 7.37
N SER A 68 1.12 -11.56 8.55
CA SER A 68 0.46 -12.68 9.21
C SER A 68 -0.85 -13.01 8.50
N SER A 69 -1.31 -14.26 8.65
CA SER A 69 -2.62 -14.70 8.14
C SER A 69 -3.71 -14.59 9.20
N ASP A 70 -3.53 -13.71 10.19
CA ASP A 70 -4.49 -13.56 11.27
C ASP A 70 -5.79 -12.98 10.74
N GLU A 71 -6.91 -13.51 11.22
CA GLU A 71 -8.22 -12.96 10.91
C GLU A 71 -8.46 -11.68 11.71
N TYR A 72 -9.02 -10.67 11.03
CA TYR A 72 -9.46 -9.42 11.65
C TYR A 72 -10.97 -9.52 11.90
N THR A 73 -11.34 -10.22 12.98
CA THR A 73 -12.74 -10.31 13.41
C THR A 73 -13.05 -9.12 14.32
N THR A 74 -13.70 -8.11 13.74
CA THR A 74 -14.15 -6.93 14.50
C THR A 74 -15.53 -6.55 14.02
N ASP A 75 -16.47 -6.47 14.96
CA ASP A 75 -17.84 -6.02 14.70
C ASP A 75 -17.88 -4.50 14.52
N ILE A 76 -18.86 -4.02 13.75
CA ILE A 76 -19.08 -2.59 13.48
C ILE A 76 -19.26 -1.81 14.80
N ASN A 77 -19.96 -2.39 15.79
CA ASN A 77 -20.14 -1.73 17.09
C ASN A 77 -18.81 -1.50 17.83
N GLN A 78 -17.84 -2.41 17.70
CA GLN A 78 -16.52 -2.25 18.29
C GLN A 78 -15.71 -1.16 17.57
N ILE A 79 -15.86 -1.07 16.24
CA ILE A 79 -15.23 -0.02 15.43
C ILE A 79 -15.76 1.35 15.83
N GLU A 80 -17.08 1.53 15.86
CA GLU A 80 -17.70 2.83 16.14
C GLU A 80 -17.52 3.28 17.59
N SER A 81 -17.36 2.35 18.54
CA SER A 81 -17.13 2.66 19.96
C SER A 81 -15.65 2.91 20.30
N HIS A 82 -14.73 2.72 19.35
CA HIS A 82 -13.30 2.86 19.61
C HIS A 82 -12.93 4.33 19.96
N GLN A 83 -12.06 4.52 20.96
CA GLN A 83 -11.75 5.86 21.51
C GLN A 83 -11.23 6.88 20.47
N TYR A 84 -10.57 6.40 19.41
CA TYR A 84 -10.02 7.26 18.35
C TYR A 84 -10.93 7.37 17.11
N TYR A 85 -12.08 6.69 17.08
CA TYR A 85 -12.93 6.58 15.89
C TYR A 85 -13.33 7.94 15.28
N GLU A 86 -13.83 8.86 16.10
CA GLU A 86 -14.23 10.19 15.64
C GLU A 86 -13.04 11.03 15.15
N GLN A 87 -11.87 10.89 15.79
CA GLN A 87 -10.64 11.56 15.33
C GLN A 87 -10.20 11.01 13.96
N ILE A 88 -10.22 9.69 13.79
CA ILE A 88 -9.89 9.02 12.52
C ILE A 88 -10.81 9.51 11.42
N LYS A 89 -12.14 9.54 11.66
CA LYS A 89 -13.12 10.06 10.69
C LYS A 89 -12.81 11.48 10.26
N LEU A 90 -12.59 12.38 11.22
CA LEU A 90 -12.28 13.78 10.93
C LEU A 90 -11.01 13.92 10.09
N ASP A 91 -9.98 13.12 10.38
CA ASP A 91 -8.73 13.12 9.63
C ASP A 91 -8.89 12.56 8.22
N VAL A 92 -9.61 11.44 8.06
CA VAL A 92 -9.90 10.82 6.76
C VAL A 92 -10.75 11.72 5.86
N ILE A 93 -11.71 12.46 6.40
CA ILE A 93 -12.49 13.43 5.60
C ILE A 93 -11.57 14.49 4.96
N ARG A 94 -10.48 14.86 5.62
CA ARG A 94 -9.54 15.88 5.10
C ARG A 94 -8.59 15.34 4.03
N THR A 95 -8.52 14.02 3.81
CA THR A 95 -7.67 13.41 2.78
C THR A 95 -8.26 13.43 1.38
N LEU A 96 -9.50 13.92 1.20
CA LEU A 96 -10.22 13.99 -0.09
C LEU A 96 -9.37 14.55 -1.26
N LYS A 97 -8.51 15.54 -0.99
CA LYS A 97 -7.63 16.14 -2.01
C LYS A 97 -6.53 15.22 -2.54
N ARG A 98 -6.27 14.10 -1.86
CA ARG A 98 -5.22 13.13 -2.22
C ARG A 98 -5.73 12.00 -3.09
N PHE A 99 -7.05 11.86 -3.24
CA PHE A 99 -7.62 10.87 -4.16
C PHE A 99 -7.32 11.24 -5.61
N PRO A 100 -7.03 10.25 -6.47
CA PRO A 100 -6.80 10.52 -7.87
C PRO A 100 -8.01 11.23 -8.54
N PRO A 101 -7.76 12.15 -9.49
CA PRO A 101 -8.81 13.01 -10.05
C PRO A 101 -9.89 12.22 -10.82
N ASN A 102 -9.58 11.00 -11.24
CA ASN A 102 -10.49 10.13 -11.98
C ASN A 102 -11.50 9.37 -11.11
N TYR A 103 -11.42 9.49 -9.77
CA TYR A 103 -12.39 8.87 -8.87
C TYR A 103 -13.62 9.77 -8.72
N SER A 104 -14.80 9.17 -8.86
CA SER A 104 -16.09 9.76 -8.52
C SER A 104 -16.23 9.98 -7.01
N ASP A 105 -17.19 10.80 -6.61
CA ASP A 105 -17.45 11.07 -5.19
C ASP A 105 -17.91 9.81 -4.43
N SER A 106 -18.61 8.88 -5.10
CA SER A 106 -19.00 7.59 -4.52
C SER A 106 -17.77 6.73 -4.22
N GLU A 107 -16.88 6.56 -5.20
CA GLU A 107 -15.65 5.75 -5.02
C GLU A 107 -14.73 6.36 -3.95
N ARG A 108 -14.71 7.69 -3.82
CA ARG A 108 -13.98 8.36 -2.73
C ARG A 108 -14.60 8.07 -1.38
N SER A 109 -15.92 8.12 -1.27
CA SER A 109 -16.64 7.79 -0.03
C SER A 109 -16.37 6.35 0.39
N GLU A 110 -16.44 5.40 -0.55
CA GLU A 110 -16.14 3.98 -0.29
C GLU A 110 -14.72 3.79 0.24
N LEU A 111 -13.73 4.41 -0.39
CA LEU A 111 -12.34 4.35 0.09
C LEU A 111 -12.13 5.04 1.44
N GLN A 112 -12.90 6.07 1.78
CA GLN A 112 -12.84 6.69 3.09
C GLN A 112 -13.38 5.75 4.17
N ASP A 113 -14.50 5.10 3.91
CA ASP A 113 -15.10 4.13 4.82
C ASP A 113 -14.15 2.93 5.03
N GLU A 114 -13.56 2.42 3.94
CA GLU A 114 -12.52 1.38 3.99
C GLU A 114 -11.30 1.83 4.82
N LEU A 115 -10.83 3.06 4.64
CA LEU A 115 -9.68 3.58 5.36
C LEU A 115 -9.93 3.69 6.86
N ILE A 116 -11.13 4.17 7.25
CA ILE A 116 -11.56 4.23 8.65
C ILE A 116 -11.60 2.81 9.24
N LEU A 117 -12.17 1.86 8.51
CA LEU A 117 -12.28 0.47 8.92
C LEU A 117 -10.90 -0.15 9.17
N ILE A 118 -9.98 0.01 8.23
CA ILE A 118 -8.63 -0.54 8.28
C ILE A 118 -7.86 0.00 9.49
N ILE A 119 -7.83 1.31 9.67
CA ILE A 119 -7.11 1.95 10.78
C ILE A 119 -7.69 1.49 12.11
N THR A 120 -9.02 1.48 12.24
CA THR A 120 -9.68 1.14 13.50
C THR A 120 -9.48 -0.32 13.86
N LYS A 121 -9.58 -1.25 12.88
CA LYS A 121 -9.30 -2.69 13.09
C LYS A 121 -7.89 -2.94 13.62
N ILE A 122 -6.88 -2.23 13.11
CA ILE A 122 -5.50 -2.35 13.59
C ILE A 122 -5.37 -1.87 15.04
N LEU A 123 -5.97 -0.73 15.38
CA LEU A 123 -5.91 -0.20 16.74
C LEU A 123 -6.69 -1.05 17.75
N ILE A 124 -7.79 -1.68 17.33
CA ILE A 124 -8.52 -2.64 18.17
C ILE A 124 -7.70 -3.91 18.40
N LYS A 125 -7.05 -4.44 17.35
CA LYS A 125 -6.20 -5.62 17.46
C LYS A 125 -4.98 -5.39 18.35
N HIS A 126 -4.46 -4.16 18.35
CA HIS A 126 -3.24 -3.76 19.03
C HIS A 126 -3.51 -2.62 20.00
N GLU A 127 -4.10 -2.95 21.16
CA GLU A 127 -4.49 -2.00 22.20
C GLU A 127 -3.33 -1.16 22.76
N GLU A 128 -2.08 -1.59 22.54
CA GLU A 128 -0.90 -0.81 22.92
C GLU A 128 -0.61 0.38 22.01
N LEU A 129 -1.27 0.46 20.84
CA LEU A 129 -1.06 1.53 19.87
C LEU A 129 -1.91 2.76 20.19
N HIS A 130 -1.32 3.93 19.96
CA HIS A 130 -2.04 5.20 20.01
C HIS A 130 -2.15 5.80 18.62
N TYR A 131 -3.36 6.26 18.26
CA TYR A 131 -3.54 6.97 17.01
C TYR A 131 -2.76 8.29 17.03
N TYR A 132 -1.99 8.55 15.98
CA TYR A 132 -1.31 9.82 15.77
C TYR A 132 -1.72 10.46 14.44
N GLN A 133 -1.74 11.80 14.42
CA GLN A 133 -2.10 12.56 13.23
C GLN A 133 -1.07 12.32 12.11
N GLY A 134 -1.57 11.86 10.96
CA GLY A 134 -0.74 11.46 9.81
C GLY A 134 -0.71 9.95 9.56
N TYR A 135 -1.15 9.12 10.51
CA TYR A 135 -1.26 7.67 10.28
C TYR A 135 -2.20 7.35 9.11
N HIS A 136 -3.30 8.12 8.98
CA HIS A 136 -4.24 8.01 7.85
C HIS A 136 -3.60 8.24 6.48
N ASP A 137 -2.60 9.11 6.37
CA ASP A 137 -1.93 9.40 5.10
C ASP A 137 -1.05 8.22 4.65
N ILE A 138 -0.36 7.60 5.61
CA ILE A 138 0.41 6.37 5.38
C ILE A 138 -0.56 5.28 4.93
N SER A 139 -1.63 5.07 5.69
CA SER A 139 -2.61 4.02 5.39
C SER A 139 -3.30 4.21 4.04
N LEU A 140 -3.67 5.44 3.67
CA LEU A 140 -4.25 5.74 2.36
C LEU A 140 -3.30 5.40 1.21
N THR A 141 -2.00 5.65 1.38
CA THR A 141 -0.99 5.32 0.36
C THR A 141 -0.97 3.81 0.06
N PHE A 142 -1.08 2.98 1.10
CA PHE A 142 -1.17 1.54 0.93
C PHE A 142 -2.52 1.13 0.33
N LEU A 143 -3.63 1.72 0.77
CA LEU A 143 -4.96 1.40 0.27
C LEU A 143 -5.07 1.66 -1.24
N LEU A 144 -4.59 2.81 -1.73
CA LEU A 144 -4.61 3.16 -3.15
C LEU A 144 -3.75 2.24 -4.04
N VAL A 145 -2.80 1.50 -3.46
CA VAL A 145 -1.92 0.58 -4.21
C VAL A 145 -2.38 -0.86 -4.09
N LEU A 146 -2.78 -1.27 -2.89
CA LEU A 146 -3.08 -2.66 -2.54
C LEU A 146 -4.55 -3.00 -2.74
N GLY A 147 -5.45 -2.03 -2.57
CA GLY A 147 -6.88 -2.24 -2.41
C GLY A 147 -7.22 -2.93 -1.08
N GLU A 148 -8.51 -3.06 -0.80
CA GLU A 148 -9.04 -3.57 0.48
C GLU A 148 -8.40 -4.90 0.91
N ASP A 149 -8.43 -5.92 0.03
CA ASP A 149 -8.04 -7.30 0.33
C ASP A 149 -6.63 -7.46 0.92
N LEU A 150 -5.67 -6.66 0.44
CA LEU A 150 -4.26 -6.79 0.82
C LEU A 150 -3.80 -5.66 1.74
N CYS A 151 -4.56 -4.57 1.82
CA CYS A 151 -4.12 -3.38 2.55
C CYS A 151 -4.04 -3.63 4.06
N LEU A 152 -5.09 -4.22 4.64
CA LEU A 152 -5.16 -4.45 6.08
C LEU A 152 -3.98 -5.29 6.63
N PRO A 153 -3.70 -6.50 6.12
CA PRO A 153 -2.59 -7.30 6.65
C PRO A 153 -1.20 -6.69 6.38
N VAL A 154 -1.05 -5.93 5.30
CA VAL A 154 0.23 -5.25 4.99
C VAL A 154 0.46 -4.07 5.92
N ILE A 155 -0.54 -3.20 6.11
CA ILE A 155 -0.40 -2.06 7.04
C ILE A 155 -0.20 -2.59 8.46
N ASP A 156 -0.95 -3.60 8.90
CA ASP A 156 -0.78 -4.17 10.25
C ASP A 156 0.68 -4.58 10.50
N SER A 157 1.24 -5.36 9.59
CA SER A 157 2.64 -5.78 9.65
C SER A 157 3.62 -4.59 9.66
N ILE A 158 3.39 -3.58 8.81
CA ILE A 158 4.22 -2.36 8.78
C ILE A 158 4.11 -1.57 10.09
N THR A 159 2.91 -1.40 10.62
CA THR A 159 2.65 -0.67 11.86
C THR A 159 3.38 -1.33 13.01
N MET A 160 3.25 -2.65 13.13
CA MET A 160 3.85 -3.43 14.21
C MET A 160 5.38 -3.51 14.14
N SER A 161 5.98 -3.26 12.98
CA SER A 161 7.43 -3.36 12.77
C SER A 161 8.17 -2.02 12.62
N HIS A 162 7.50 -0.97 12.15
CA HIS A 162 8.15 0.29 11.78
C HIS A 162 7.46 1.55 12.34
N LEU A 163 6.20 1.46 12.81
CA LEU A 163 5.40 2.64 13.20
C LEU A 163 4.86 2.58 14.64
N LYS A 164 5.34 1.64 15.46
CA LYS A 164 5.05 1.57 16.89
C LYS A 164 5.65 2.75 17.66
#